data_AF-A0ABD3JE03-F1
#
_entry.id   AF-A0ABD3JE03-F1
#
_cell.length_a   1.000
_cell.length_b   1.000
_cell.length_c   1.000
_cell.angle_alpha   90.00
_cell.angle_beta   90.00
_cell.angle_gamma   90.00
#
_symmetry.space_group_name_H-M   'P 1'
#
loop_
_entity.id
_entity.type
_entity.pdbx_description
1 polymer ?
#
loop_
_entity_poly.entity_id
_entity_poly.type
_entity_poly.pdbx_seq_one_letter_code
_entity_poly.pdbx_strand_id
1 'polypeptide(L)'
;MVSPSVVRCGETAFSLLRSPPPPPPSPSPSLASLSSLRSSASVTGSPPSPSRIHLGRSIERGGLHPKPPRKPFRPAIACSGDYASWNPAAESPARALRRVLELPGIHQGPACFDALSAKLVERAGFDYCFTSGFSISAARLGSPDTGLISYGEMVDQGQQITSAVSIPVIGDADNGYGNAMNVKRTVRGYIKAGFAGLILEDQVSPKACGHTRDRKVVSREEAVMRIKAALDARKESGSDIVIIARTDSRQAISLGESLWRSRAFADAGADVLFIDALASKEEMKAFCEISPSVPKMANMLEGGGKTPILNPLELEEIGYKLVAYPLSLIGVSIRAMQDSLAAIKGGRMPPPGSMPSFEDMKEILGFNTYYEEEKRYAIPTTSQLPSRGVSTEYSTSQRTQEDTEQRSQVLQAPIVEVINPTYYGTESSRGPFSGLWSRILRIKITGRDGLERLDLRIPVSHKMDFILHVPIAGVNIKELLDDASAEVGGKPLLDFKDTMGDRIQVFLE
;
A
#
# COMPACT_ATOMS: atom_id res chain seq x y z
N MET A 1 10.77 73.10 -1.58
CA MET A 1 11.58 72.00 -0.98
C MET A 1 11.12 70.73 -1.66
N VAL A 2 11.95 70.20 -2.55
CA VAL A 2 11.63 69.19 -3.58
C VAL A 2 12.53 67.97 -3.34
N SER A 3 12.01 66.76 -3.55
CA SER A 3 12.78 65.51 -3.77
C SER A 3 13.80 65.64 -4.93
N PRO A 4 14.51 64.59 -5.40
CA PRO A 4 15.00 63.34 -4.81
C PRO A 4 16.55 63.24 -4.90
N SER A 5 17.18 62.29 -4.19
CA SER A 5 18.61 62.00 -4.37
C SER A 5 18.83 60.92 -5.43
N VAL A 6 19.66 61.32 -6.39
CA VAL A 6 19.99 60.72 -7.67
C VAL A 6 20.94 59.52 -7.52
N VAL A 7 20.64 58.48 -8.29
CA VAL A 7 21.48 57.34 -8.65
C VAL A 7 22.73 57.83 -9.39
N ARG A 8 23.93 57.40 -8.96
CA ARG A 8 25.14 57.45 -9.79
C ARG A 8 25.61 56.05 -10.14
N CYS A 9 25.52 55.74 -11.43
CA CYS A 9 26.22 54.67 -12.12
C CYS A 9 27.74 54.86 -12.03
N GLY A 10 28.44 53.76 -11.83
CA GLY A 10 29.84 53.58 -12.18
C GLY A 10 29.98 52.22 -12.85
N GLU A 11 30.11 52.24 -14.17
CA GLU A 11 30.43 51.09 -15.02
C GLU A 11 31.84 50.60 -14.69
N THR A 12 32.00 49.28 -14.52
CA THR A 12 33.29 48.63 -14.80
C THR A 12 33.07 47.28 -15.47
N ALA A 13 33.82 47.14 -16.56
CA ALA A 13 33.72 46.14 -17.60
C ALA A 13 33.91 44.68 -17.15
N PHE A 14 33.17 43.81 -17.83
CA PHE A 14 33.42 42.39 -17.98
C PHE A 14 34.82 42.14 -18.57
N SER A 15 35.63 41.34 -17.86
CA SER A 15 36.83 40.70 -18.37
C SER A 15 36.72 39.20 -18.09
N LEU A 16 36.43 38.45 -19.15
CA LEU A 16 36.37 36.98 -19.17
C LEU A 16 37.79 36.41 -19.13
N LEU A 17 38.18 35.81 -18.01
CA LEU A 17 39.30 34.87 -17.97
C LEU A 17 38.78 33.48 -17.57
N ARG A 18 38.79 32.58 -18.57
CA ARG A 18 38.50 31.15 -18.42
C ARG A 18 39.58 30.51 -17.55
N SER A 19 39.19 29.87 -16.45
CA SER A 19 40.05 28.92 -15.73
C SER A 19 40.05 27.57 -16.45
N PRO A 20 41.19 26.87 -16.56
CA PRO A 20 41.25 25.55 -17.21
C PRO A 20 40.66 24.45 -16.32
N PRO A 21 40.13 23.36 -16.90
CA PRO A 21 39.58 22.23 -16.14
C PRO A 21 40.67 21.42 -15.43
N PRO A 22 40.33 20.72 -14.33
CA PRO A 22 41.28 19.90 -13.57
C PRO A 22 41.70 18.64 -14.36
N PRO A 23 42.92 18.11 -14.10
CA PRO A 23 43.42 16.92 -14.79
C PRO A 23 42.71 15.63 -14.32
N PRO A 24 42.62 14.61 -15.18
CA PRO A 24 42.00 13.33 -14.84
C PRO A 24 42.86 12.51 -13.86
N PRO A 25 42.24 11.64 -13.04
CA PRO A 25 42.97 10.79 -12.10
C PRO A 25 43.81 9.73 -12.83
N SER A 26 45.04 9.54 -12.37
CA SER A 26 45.99 8.55 -12.88
C SER A 26 45.60 7.11 -12.48
N PRO A 27 45.92 6.11 -13.32
CA PRO A 27 45.48 4.73 -13.11
C PRO A 27 46.31 4.03 -12.03
N SER A 28 45.63 3.35 -11.11
CA SER A 28 46.23 2.43 -10.14
C SER A 28 46.76 1.16 -10.84
N PRO A 29 47.94 0.64 -10.45
CA PRO A 29 48.56 -0.48 -11.15
C PRO A 29 47.91 -1.82 -10.79
N SER A 30 47.72 -2.65 -11.82
CA SER A 30 47.43 -4.08 -11.72
C SER A 30 48.63 -4.85 -11.18
N LEU A 31 48.40 -5.77 -10.25
CA LEU A 31 49.36 -6.84 -9.94
C LEU A 31 48.67 -8.19 -9.98
N ALA A 32 49.01 -8.93 -11.03
CA ALA A 32 48.92 -10.37 -11.08
C ALA A 32 50.16 -11.00 -10.43
N SER A 33 49.93 -12.16 -9.81
CA SER A 33 50.87 -13.23 -9.42
C SER A 33 51.99 -12.89 -8.43
N LEU A 34 52.03 -13.61 -7.30
CA LEU A 34 52.95 -14.74 -7.14
C LEU A 34 52.77 -15.44 -5.79
N SER A 35 52.60 -16.75 -5.92
CA SER A 35 52.92 -17.79 -4.95
C SER A 35 54.27 -17.58 -4.24
N SER A 36 54.35 -17.90 -2.94
CA SER A 36 55.06 -19.10 -2.44
C SER A 36 55.38 -19.03 -0.95
N LEU A 37 55.53 -20.23 -0.38
CA LEU A 37 56.20 -20.62 0.87
C LEU A 37 55.36 -20.69 2.16
N ARG A 38 54.83 -21.89 2.40
CA ARG A 38 55.32 -22.75 3.51
C ARG A 38 55.21 -24.24 3.16
N SER A 39 56.39 -24.85 3.08
CA SER A 39 56.75 -26.28 3.25
C SER A 39 56.00 -26.92 4.42
N SER A 40 55.70 -28.21 4.57
CA SER A 40 55.95 -29.47 3.84
C SER A 40 55.28 -30.58 4.67
N ALA A 41 54.56 -31.51 4.04
CA ALA A 41 54.48 -32.93 4.44
C ALA A 41 53.68 -33.70 3.39
N SER A 42 54.39 -34.50 2.59
CA SER A 42 53.83 -35.45 1.64
C SER A 42 53.49 -36.77 2.33
N VAL A 43 52.25 -37.25 2.19
CA VAL A 43 51.94 -38.69 2.18
C VAL A 43 50.86 -38.94 1.12
N THR A 44 51.15 -39.96 0.32
CA THR A 44 50.45 -40.47 -0.86
C THR A 44 49.06 -41.06 -0.58
N GLY A 45 48.11 -40.89 -1.50
CA GLY A 45 46.87 -41.70 -1.53
C GLY A 45 45.82 -41.17 -2.50
N SER A 46 45.59 -41.90 -3.60
CA SER A 46 44.52 -41.69 -4.58
C SER A 46 43.12 -41.78 -3.95
N PRO A 47 42.09 -41.03 -4.42
CA PRO A 47 40.74 -41.14 -3.91
C PRO A 47 39.91 -42.22 -4.64
N PRO A 48 39.05 -42.99 -3.94
CA PRO A 48 38.05 -43.83 -4.58
C PRO A 48 36.74 -43.07 -4.85
N SER A 49 36.00 -43.58 -5.82
CA SER A 49 34.68 -43.15 -6.31
C SER A 49 33.55 -43.35 -5.28
N PRO A 50 32.45 -42.57 -5.34
CA PRO A 50 31.36 -42.68 -4.38
C PRO A 50 30.38 -43.80 -4.76
N SER A 51 30.19 -44.75 -3.85
CA SER A 51 29.21 -45.82 -3.90
C SER A 51 27.81 -45.33 -3.49
N ARG A 52 26.82 -45.72 -4.30
CA ARG A 52 25.39 -45.68 -3.99
C ARG A 52 25.07 -46.58 -2.80
N ILE A 53 24.27 -46.09 -1.86
CA ILE A 53 23.53 -46.94 -0.93
C ILE A 53 22.06 -46.53 -0.96
N HIS A 54 21.22 -47.52 -1.29
CA HIS A 54 19.77 -47.52 -1.18
C HIS A 54 19.33 -47.43 0.29
N LEU A 55 18.34 -46.59 0.59
CA LEU A 55 17.44 -46.82 1.72
C LEU A 55 16.01 -46.98 1.22
N GLY A 56 15.41 -48.08 1.66
CA GLY A 56 14.12 -48.58 1.24
C GLY A 56 12.94 -47.84 1.84
N ARG A 57 11.81 -48.00 1.13
CA ARG A 57 10.47 -47.61 1.54
C ARG A 57 10.04 -48.30 2.84
N SER A 58 9.37 -47.55 3.69
CA SER A 58 8.25 -48.07 4.50
C SER A 58 7.16 -47.00 4.47
N ILE A 59 6.07 -47.31 3.78
CA ILE A 59 4.82 -46.53 3.77
C ILE A 59 3.76 -47.48 4.32
N GLU A 60 3.26 -47.21 5.51
CA GLU A 60 1.90 -47.58 5.89
C GLU A 60 1.23 -46.45 6.71
N ARG A 61 0.16 -45.93 6.10
CA ARG A 61 -1.17 -45.55 6.61
C ARG A 61 -1.33 -44.51 7.74
N GLY A 62 -2.05 -43.45 7.37
CA GLY A 62 -3.40 -43.23 7.94
C GLY A 62 -3.56 -41.98 8.81
N GLY A 63 -4.42 -41.05 8.38
CA GLY A 63 -4.99 -40.00 9.24
C GLY A 63 -5.20 -38.65 8.58
N LEU A 64 -6.19 -38.54 7.68
CA LEU A 64 -6.72 -37.25 7.22
C LEU A 64 -7.45 -36.56 8.37
N HIS A 65 -6.88 -35.48 8.91
CA HIS A 65 -7.63 -34.56 9.77
C HIS A 65 -8.53 -33.64 8.92
N PRO A 66 -9.83 -33.55 9.20
CA PRO A 66 -10.72 -32.64 8.48
C PRO A 66 -10.41 -31.18 8.86
N LYS A 67 -10.34 -30.30 7.85
CA LYS A 67 -10.29 -28.84 8.05
C LYS A 67 -11.51 -28.40 8.88
N PRO A 68 -11.35 -27.53 9.90
CA PRO A 68 -12.48 -27.04 10.67
C PRO A 68 -13.43 -26.22 9.76
N PRO A 69 -14.75 -26.26 10.01
CA PRO A 69 -15.71 -25.52 9.22
C PRO A 69 -15.48 -24.03 9.38
N ARG A 70 -15.45 -23.30 8.25
CA ARG A 70 -15.49 -21.83 8.23
C ARG A 70 -16.78 -21.39 8.93
N LYS A 71 -16.64 -20.70 10.06
CA LYS A 71 -17.79 -20.05 10.71
C LYS A 71 -18.37 -19.01 9.74
N PRO A 72 -19.69 -18.97 9.53
CA PRO A 72 -20.30 -17.93 8.72
C PRO A 72 -20.03 -16.58 9.38
N PHE A 73 -19.52 -15.64 8.57
CA PHE A 73 -19.38 -14.24 8.94
C PHE A 73 -20.76 -13.74 9.35
N ARG A 74 -20.92 -13.35 10.63
CA ARG A 74 -22.13 -12.63 11.04
C ARG A 74 -22.01 -11.22 10.45
N PRO A 75 -22.99 -10.73 9.67
CA PRO A 75 -22.99 -9.33 9.29
C PRO A 75 -23.00 -8.53 10.59
N ALA A 76 -22.09 -7.57 10.72
CA ALA A 76 -22.30 -6.49 11.66
C ALA A 76 -23.68 -5.91 11.32
N ILE A 77 -24.58 -5.91 12.30
CA ILE A 77 -25.89 -5.29 12.16
C ILE A 77 -25.62 -3.84 11.75
N ALA A 78 -26.00 -3.51 10.52
CA ALA A 78 -26.06 -2.15 10.07
C ALA A 78 -27.05 -1.43 10.99
N CYS A 79 -26.55 -0.61 11.90
CA CYS A 79 -27.38 0.34 12.62
C CYS A 79 -27.91 1.34 11.59
N SER A 80 -29.12 1.09 11.11
CA SER A 80 -29.98 2.10 10.51
C SER A 80 -30.50 3.03 11.62
N GLY A 81 -30.12 4.32 11.60
CA GLY A 81 -30.70 5.31 12.49
C GLY A 81 -29.93 6.64 12.55
N ASP A 82 -30.53 7.66 11.92
CA ASP A 82 -30.50 9.09 12.26
C ASP A 82 -29.23 9.91 12.02
N TYR A 83 -29.18 10.49 10.81
CA TYR A 83 -28.42 11.72 10.54
C TYR A 83 -29.08 12.90 11.28
N ALA A 84 -28.27 13.60 12.07
CA ALA A 84 -28.57 14.85 12.78
C ALA A 84 -29.46 14.75 14.02
N SER A 85 -28.92 14.13 15.07
CA SER A 85 -28.99 14.71 16.40
C SER A 85 -27.56 14.82 16.95
N TRP A 86 -27.22 15.96 17.55
CA TRP A 86 -25.95 16.15 18.23
C TRP A 86 -25.89 15.11 19.37
N ASN A 87 -25.02 14.10 19.24
CA ASN A 87 -24.84 13.06 20.26
C ASN A 87 -23.63 13.43 21.14
N PRO A 88 -23.83 13.94 22.37
CA PRO A 88 -22.75 14.25 23.28
C PRO A 88 -22.26 12.96 23.97
N ALA A 89 -21.63 12.05 23.21
CA ALA A 89 -20.63 11.06 23.66
C ALA A 89 -20.21 10.08 22.55
N ALA A 90 -19.82 10.56 21.36
CA ALA A 90 -18.87 9.77 20.56
C ALA A 90 -17.54 9.80 21.32
N GLU A 91 -17.04 8.63 21.73
CA GLU A 91 -15.73 8.49 22.40
C GLU A 91 -14.66 9.21 21.55
N SER A 92 -13.90 10.13 22.15
CA SER A 92 -12.83 10.82 21.40
C SER A 92 -11.76 9.81 20.97
N PRO A 93 -11.05 10.02 19.84
CA PRO A 93 -10.00 9.09 19.40
C PRO A 93 -8.98 8.79 20.51
N ALA A 94 -8.58 9.83 21.24
CA ALA A 94 -7.68 9.70 22.38
C ALA A 94 -8.24 8.82 23.50
N ARG A 95 -9.54 8.95 23.82
CA ARG A 95 -10.19 8.11 24.83
C ARG A 95 -10.26 6.65 24.36
N ALA A 96 -10.55 6.40 23.08
CA ALA A 96 -10.52 5.07 22.49
C ALA A 96 -9.14 4.40 22.61
N LEU A 97 -8.05 5.14 22.35
CA LEU A 97 -6.69 4.59 22.54
C LEU A 97 -6.37 4.34 24.02
N ARG A 98 -6.80 5.22 24.93
CA ARG A 98 -6.64 4.99 26.38
C ARG A 98 -7.38 3.72 26.82
N ARG A 99 -8.57 3.45 26.28
CA ARG A 99 -9.28 2.19 26.51
C ARG A 99 -8.47 0.98 26.03
N VAL A 100 -7.83 1.04 24.85
CA VAL A 100 -6.91 -0.02 24.38
C VAL A 100 -5.75 -0.23 25.37
N LEU A 101 -5.18 0.84 25.93
CA LEU A 101 -4.13 0.74 26.95
C LEU A 101 -4.63 0.16 28.28
N GLU A 102 -5.91 0.31 28.61
CA GLU A 102 -6.54 -0.24 29.81
C GLU A 102 -6.96 -1.71 29.65
N LEU A 103 -7.30 -2.16 28.42
CA LEU A 103 -7.70 -3.54 28.14
C LEU A 103 -6.60 -4.53 28.51
N PRO A 104 -6.89 -5.71 29.08
CA PRO A 104 -5.88 -6.71 29.39
C PRO A 104 -5.16 -7.21 28.14
N GLY A 105 -3.97 -7.76 28.33
CA GLY A 105 -3.18 -8.33 27.24
C GLY A 105 -2.33 -7.32 26.46
N ILE A 106 -1.54 -7.86 25.54
CA ILE A 106 -0.77 -7.09 24.56
C ILE A 106 -1.59 -6.81 23.30
N HIS A 107 -1.45 -5.61 22.74
CA HIS A 107 -2.19 -5.18 21.56
C HIS A 107 -1.24 -4.98 20.37
N GLN A 108 -1.64 -5.49 19.21
CA GLN A 108 -0.88 -5.39 17.96
C GLN A 108 -1.44 -4.25 17.11
N GLY A 109 -0.57 -3.39 16.60
CA GLY A 109 -0.93 -2.29 15.72
C GLY A 109 -0.02 -2.23 14.51
N PRO A 110 -0.46 -2.68 13.33
CA PRO A 110 0.28 -2.52 12.10
C PRO A 110 0.44 -1.06 11.68
N ALA A 111 1.55 -0.75 10.99
CA ALA A 111 1.73 0.55 10.38
C ALA A 111 0.89 0.68 9.11
N CYS A 112 0.07 1.73 9.06
CA CYS A 112 -0.52 2.24 7.83
C CYS A 112 0.29 3.44 7.31
N PHE A 113 0.09 3.77 6.04
CA PHE A 113 0.75 4.90 5.38
C PHE A 113 -0.19 5.73 4.50
N ASP A 114 -1.41 5.25 4.29
CA ASP A 114 -2.48 5.94 3.58
C ASP A 114 -3.87 5.47 4.06
N ALA A 115 -4.92 6.12 3.58
CA ALA A 115 -6.30 5.81 3.96
C ALA A 115 -6.70 4.35 3.61
N LEU A 116 -6.21 3.83 2.48
CA LEU A 116 -6.53 2.46 2.04
C LEU A 116 -5.90 1.42 2.98
N SER A 117 -4.61 1.55 3.28
CA SER A 117 -3.89 0.67 4.21
C SER A 117 -4.51 0.73 5.61
N ALA A 118 -4.91 1.91 6.09
CA ALA A 118 -5.63 2.04 7.37
C ALA A 118 -6.96 1.28 7.37
N LYS A 119 -7.78 1.42 6.32
CA LYS A 119 -9.03 0.64 6.17
C LYS A 119 -8.78 -0.86 6.16
N LEU A 120 -7.71 -1.31 5.51
CA LEU A 120 -7.36 -2.74 5.51
C LEU A 120 -6.94 -3.22 6.90
N VAL A 121 -6.24 -2.40 7.69
CA VAL A 121 -5.93 -2.71 9.09
C VAL A 121 -7.21 -2.80 9.94
N GLU A 122 -8.12 -1.84 9.83
CA GLU A 122 -9.40 -1.88 10.55
C GLU A 122 -10.25 -3.11 10.16
N ARG A 123 -10.37 -3.39 8.86
CA ARG A 123 -11.12 -4.57 8.37
C ARG A 123 -10.52 -5.91 8.79
N ALA A 124 -9.21 -5.94 9.06
CA ALA A 124 -8.55 -7.12 9.62
C ALA A 124 -8.84 -7.33 11.11
N GLY A 125 -9.49 -6.36 11.77
CA GLY A 125 -9.94 -6.46 13.16
C GLY A 125 -8.91 -6.04 14.21
N PHE A 126 -7.92 -5.22 13.83
CA PHE A 126 -6.99 -4.63 14.80
C PHE A 126 -7.66 -3.50 15.59
N ASP A 127 -7.42 -3.43 16.90
CA ASP A 127 -8.04 -2.44 17.79
C ASP A 127 -7.43 -1.03 17.67
N TYR A 128 -6.25 -0.91 17.09
CA TYR A 128 -5.58 0.35 16.79
C TYR A 128 -4.59 0.17 15.63
N CYS A 129 -4.15 1.28 15.06
CA CYS A 129 -3.03 1.29 14.14
C CYS A 129 -2.12 2.49 14.41
N PHE A 130 -1.00 2.56 13.71
CA PHE A 130 -0.14 3.75 13.74
C PHE A 130 0.31 4.13 12.34
N THR A 131 0.73 5.38 12.16
CA THR A 131 1.38 5.82 10.93
C THR A 131 2.88 5.67 11.06
N SER A 132 3.53 5.16 10.02
CA SER A 132 4.99 5.06 9.96
C SER A 132 5.55 6.24 9.15
N GLY A 133 6.42 7.07 9.74
CA GLY A 133 7.10 8.14 9.01
C GLY A 133 7.91 7.60 7.82
N PHE A 134 8.55 6.45 8.00
CA PHE A 134 9.22 5.73 6.92
C PHE A 134 8.27 5.36 5.77
N SER A 135 7.15 4.71 6.09
CA SER A 135 6.23 4.22 5.07
C SER A 135 5.51 5.37 4.35
N ILE A 136 5.20 6.45 5.07
CA ILE A 136 4.64 7.67 4.46
C ILE A 136 5.68 8.33 3.55
N SER A 137 6.92 8.52 4.00
CA SER A 137 7.97 9.09 3.14
C SER A 137 8.17 8.26 1.87
N ALA A 138 8.18 6.93 1.99
CA ALA A 138 8.30 6.03 0.85
C ALA A 138 7.10 6.14 -0.11
N ALA A 139 5.87 6.07 0.39
CA ALA A 139 4.67 6.06 -0.44
C ALA A 139 4.33 7.44 -1.02
N ARG A 140 4.47 8.51 -0.24
CA ARG A 140 4.08 9.87 -0.60
C ARG A 140 5.16 10.61 -1.40
N LEU A 141 6.43 10.43 -1.02
CA LEU A 141 7.55 11.17 -1.60
C LEU A 141 8.47 10.30 -2.48
N GLY A 142 8.32 8.97 -2.47
CA GLY A 142 9.29 8.08 -3.10
C GLY A 142 10.70 8.23 -2.51
N SER A 143 10.80 8.75 -1.29
CA SER A 143 12.05 9.28 -0.71
C SER A 143 12.40 8.61 0.62
N PRO A 144 13.70 8.56 0.99
CA PRO A 144 14.13 7.90 2.21
C PRO A 144 13.69 8.66 3.47
N ASP A 145 13.57 7.93 4.57
CA ASP A 145 13.21 8.47 5.88
C ASP A 145 14.39 9.15 6.57
N THR A 146 14.70 10.37 6.13
CA THR A 146 15.84 11.16 6.61
C THR A 146 15.42 12.55 7.06
N GLY A 147 14.17 12.69 7.53
CA GLY A 147 13.60 13.97 7.93
C GLY A 147 13.30 14.94 6.78
N LEU A 148 13.16 14.43 5.55
CA LEU A 148 12.75 15.23 4.39
C LEU A 148 11.26 15.57 4.40
N ILE A 149 10.43 14.62 4.85
CA ILE A 149 8.99 14.84 4.95
C ILE A 149 8.71 15.92 6.00
N SER A 150 7.90 16.89 5.61
CA SER A 150 7.58 18.04 6.45
C SER A 150 6.43 17.74 7.41
N TYR A 151 6.36 18.54 8.48
CA TYR A 151 5.19 18.59 9.37
C TYR A 151 3.86 18.69 8.61
N GLY A 152 3.79 19.54 7.59
CA GLY A 152 2.56 19.77 6.83
C GLY A 152 2.10 18.53 6.08
N GLU A 153 3.03 17.81 5.44
CA GLU A 153 2.75 16.58 4.72
C GLU A 153 2.32 15.44 5.65
N MET A 154 2.92 15.34 6.83
CA MET A 154 2.54 14.35 7.84
C MET A 154 1.14 14.61 8.41
N VAL A 155 0.80 15.87 8.70
CA VAL A 155 -0.55 16.25 9.16
C VAL A 155 -1.61 16.00 8.08
N ASP A 156 -1.32 16.39 6.84
CA ASP A 156 -2.23 16.19 5.71
C ASP A 156 -2.49 14.69 5.45
N GLN A 157 -1.43 13.88 5.42
CA GLN A 157 -1.57 12.43 5.29
C GLN A 157 -2.35 11.84 6.48
N GLY A 158 -2.03 12.28 7.69
CA GLY A 158 -2.69 11.86 8.92
C GLY A 158 -4.19 12.12 8.91
N GLN A 159 -4.62 13.30 8.46
CA GLN A 159 -6.04 13.66 8.38
C GLN A 159 -6.81 12.75 7.43
N GLN A 160 -6.22 12.37 6.29
CA GLN A 160 -6.84 11.41 5.37
C GLN A 160 -6.97 10.02 6.00
N ILE A 161 -5.93 9.58 6.73
CA ILE A 161 -5.90 8.27 7.39
C ILE A 161 -6.95 8.18 8.49
N THR A 162 -6.97 9.13 9.42
CA THR A 162 -7.88 9.14 10.57
C THR A 162 -9.34 9.32 10.17
N SER A 163 -9.61 10.06 9.08
CA SER A 163 -10.97 10.22 8.56
C SER A 163 -11.51 8.97 7.87
N ALA A 164 -10.63 8.04 7.49
CA ALA A 164 -10.99 6.84 6.75
C ALA A 164 -11.37 5.63 7.63
N VAL A 165 -11.09 5.70 8.95
CA VAL A 165 -11.26 4.61 9.91
C VAL A 165 -11.89 5.11 11.22
N SER A 166 -12.48 4.19 11.99
CA SER A 166 -13.02 4.46 13.33
C SER A 166 -12.10 4.00 14.46
N ILE A 167 -11.15 3.11 14.18
CA ILE A 167 -10.12 2.71 15.16
C ILE A 167 -9.16 3.86 15.50
N PRO A 168 -8.64 3.95 16.74
CA PRO A 168 -7.65 4.94 17.11
C PRO A 168 -6.35 4.79 16.30
N VAL A 169 -5.85 5.93 15.80
CA VAL A 169 -4.58 6.00 15.06
C VAL A 169 -3.53 6.76 15.88
N ILE A 170 -2.35 6.17 16.04
CA ILE A 170 -1.16 6.82 16.60
C ILE A 170 -0.34 7.44 15.45
N GLY A 171 0.00 8.72 15.53
CA GLY A 171 0.81 9.38 14.51
C GLY A 171 2.32 9.39 14.83
N ASP A 172 3.18 9.06 13.87
CA ASP A 172 4.63 9.32 13.99
C ASP A 172 4.90 10.83 13.83
N ALA A 173 5.29 11.51 14.91
CA ALA A 173 5.55 12.94 14.92
C ALA A 173 7.05 13.29 14.81
N ASP A 174 7.87 12.33 14.39
CA ASP A 174 9.33 12.47 14.30
C ASP A 174 9.89 13.08 15.61
N ASN A 175 10.76 14.08 15.48
CA ASN A 175 11.34 14.83 16.59
C ASN A 175 10.55 16.10 16.93
N GLY A 176 9.33 16.26 16.40
CA GLY A 176 8.46 17.42 16.62
C GLY A 176 8.71 18.62 15.71
N TYR A 177 9.55 18.46 14.68
CA TYR A 177 9.77 19.42 13.58
C TYR A 177 10.33 20.79 14.01
N GLY A 178 11.17 20.82 15.06
CA GLY A 178 11.89 22.02 15.48
C GLY A 178 12.06 22.11 16.99
N ASN A 179 11.83 23.32 17.54
CA ASN A 179 11.97 23.58 18.97
C ASN A 179 10.68 23.27 19.75
N ALA A 180 10.64 23.65 21.04
CA ALA A 180 9.47 23.50 21.92
C ALA A 180 8.15 24.00 21.29
N MET A 181 8.19 25.15 20.63
CA MET A 181 7.00 25.74 20.01
C MET A 181 6.54 24.95 18.77
N ASN A 182 7.49 24.38 18.02
CA ASN A 182 7.17 23.44 16.93
C ASN A 182 6.52 22.18 17.50
N VAL A 183 7.04 21.61 18.58
CA VAL A 183 6.39 20.47 19.26
C VAL A 183 4.95 20.80 19.64
N LYS A 184 4.70 21.96 20.27
CA LYS A 184 3.33 22.39 20.61
C LYS A 184 2.44 22.53 19.38
N ARG A 185 2.96 23.08 18.28
CA ARG A 185 2.25 23.16 17.00
C ARG A 185 1.94 21.78 16.46
N THR A 186 2.88 20.85 16.55
CA THR A 186 2.74 19.47 16.10
C THR A 186 1.62 18.75 16.84
N VAL A 187 1.64 18.76 18.17
CA VAL A 187 0.59 18.15 19.00
C VAL A 187 -0.79 18.72 18.64
N ARG A 188 -0.93 20.04 18.56
CA ARG A 188 -2.22 20.67 18.19
C ARG A 188 -2.67 20.31 16.78
N GLY A 189 -1.74 20.21 15.84
CA GLY A 189 -2.04 19.75 14.48
C GLY A 189 -2.53 18.31 14.45
N TYR A 190 -1.88 17.44 15.22
CA TYR A 190 -2.23 16.02 15.29
C TYR A 190 -3.59 15.81 15.94
N ILE A 191 -3.91 16.56 17.01
CA ILE A 191 -5.25 16.58 17.60
C ILE A 191 -6.29 16.98 16.56
N LYS A 192 -6.05 18.06 15.79
CA LYS A 192 -6.97 18.52 14.74
C LYS A 192 -7.12 17.53 13.59
N ALA A 193 -6.05 16.81 13.27
CA ALA A 193 -6.06 15.75 12.28
C ALA A 193 -6.76 14.47 12.79
N GLY A 194 -7.22 14.41 14.04
CA GLY A 194 -7.97 13.26 14.57
C GLY A 194 -7.10 12.11 15.10
N PHE A 195 -5.79 12.32 15.28
CA PHE A 195 -4.93 11.31 15.90
C PHE A 195 -5.31 11.08 17.37
N ALA A 196 -5.28 9.81 17.77
CA ALA A 196 -5.53 9.38 19.14
C ALA A 196 -4.27 9.47 20.03
N GLY A 197 -3.10 9.36 19.42
CA GLY A 197 -1.81 9.49 20.07
C GLY A 197 -0.74 9.93 19.09
N LEU A 198 0.46 10.22 19.61
CA LEU A 198 1.64 10.52 18.79
C LEU A 198 2.90 9.93 19.38
N ILE A 199 3.85 9.57 18.51
CA ILE A 199 5.21 9.17 18.87
C ILE A 199 6.13 10.37 18.69
N LEU A 200 6.82 10.78 19.75
CA LEU A 200 7.76 11.91 19.74
C LEU A 200 9.15 11.45 20.18
N GLU A 201 10.14 11.64 19.32
CA GLU A 201 11.50 11.16 19.54
C GLU A 201 12.51 12.27 19.90
N ASP A 202 13.65 11.86 20.46
CA ASP A 202 14.70 12.74 20.97
C ASP A 202 15.89 12.94 20.00
N GLN A 203 15.71 12.64 18.72
CA GLN A 203 16.73 12.85 17.71
C GLN A 203 16.99 14.34 17.44
N VAL A 204 18.22 14.66 17.02
CA VAL A 204 18.53 15.97 16.43
C VAL A 204 17.82 16.12 15.08
N SER A 205 17.76 17.35 14.55
CA SER A 205 17.35 17.60 13.16
C SER A 205 18.58 17.72 12.24
N PRO A 206 18.54 17.19 10.99
CA PRO A 206 17.52 16.28 10.48
C PRO A 206 17.56 14.94 11.22
N LYS A 207 16.39 14.34 11.43
CA LYS A 207 16.27 13.02 12.05
C LYS A 207 16.69 11.92 11.09
N ALA A 208 17.14 10.79 11.64
CA ALA A 208 17.55 9.63 10.85
C ALA A 208 16.66 8.43 11.20
N CYS A 209 16.38 7.58 10.22
CA CYS A 209 15.61 6.37 10.44
C CYS A 209 16.20 5.50 11.58
N GLY A 210 15.32 4.77 12.27
CA GLY A 210 15.64 3.86 13.38
C GLY A 210 16.62 2.72 13.06
N HIS A 211 17.20 2.67 11.86
CA HIS A 211 18.13 1.63 11.42
C HIS A 211 19.34 2.16 10.62
N THR A 212 19.49 3.47 10.49
CA THR A 212 20.65 4.09 9.82
C THR A 212 21.80 4.36 10.80
N ARG A 213 23.03 4.44 10.27
CA ARG A 213 24.25 4.71 11.05
C ARG A 213 24.27 6.16 11.57
N ASP A 214 25.07 6.41 12.60
CA ASP A 214 25.40 7.74 13.12
C ASP A 214 24.21 8.56 13.66
N ARG A 215 23.23 7.88 14.28
CA ARG A 215 22.14 8.54 14.99
C ARG A 215 22.68 9.44 16.09
N LYS A 216 22.04 10.61 16.21
CA LYS A 216 22.37 11.61 17.22
C LYS A 216 21.09 12.02 17.93
N VAL A 217 21.17 12.06 19.25
CA VAL A 217 20.09 12.53 20.11
C VAL A 217 20.46 13.86 20.72
N VAL A 218 19.46 14.66 21.08
CA VAL A 218 19.66 15.92 21.79
C VAL A 218 20.10 15.70 23.23
N SER A 219 20.45 16.77 23.94
CA SER A 219 20.78 16.70 25.36
C SER A 219 19.60 16.15 26.17
N ARG A 220 19.87 15.67 27.39
CA ARG A 220 18.83 15.16 28.30
C ARG A 220 17.78 16.23 28.60
N GLU A 221 18.23 17.46 28.82
CA GLU A 221 17.40 18.61 29.14
C GLU A 221 16.47 18.94 27.97
N GLU A 222 16.99 18.96 26.74
CA GLU A 222 16.17 19.22 25.55
C GLU A 222 15.17 18.08 25.30
N ALA A 223 15.58 16.82 25.46
CA ALA A 223 14.69 15.67 25.28
C ALA A 223 13.49 15.72 26.25
N VAL A 224 13.75 15.96 27.55
CA VAL A 224 12.69 16.12 28.56
C VAL A 224 11.84 17.35 28.28
N MET A 225 12.44 18.46 27.84
CA MET A 225 11.73 19.68 27.46
C MET A 225 10.72 19.42 26.35
N ARG A 226 11.07 18.64 25.31
CA ARG A 226 10.14 18.30 24.23
C ARG A 226 8.93 17.53 24.73
N ILE A 227 9.13 16.55 25.61
CA ILE A 227 8.02 15.81 26.24
C ILE A 227 7.13 16.76 27.06
N LYS A 228 7.71 17.64 27.88
CA LYS A 228 6.94 18.66 28.63
C LYS A 228 6.15 19.58 27.71
N ALA A 229 6.74 20.06 26.62
CA ALA A 229 6.05 20.89 25.64
C ALA A 229 4.85 20.16 24.99
N ALA A 230 4.98 18.87 24.71
CA ALA A 230 3.89 18.06 24.20
C ALA A 230 2.74 17.91 25.22
N LEU A 231 3.09 17.67 26.49
CA LEU A 231 2.13 17.57 27.60
C LEU A 231 1.41 18.90 27.87
N ASP A 232 2.13 20.02 27.80
CA ASP A 232 1.55 21.36 27.91
C ASP A 232 0.56 21.62 26.76
N ALA A 233 0.94 21.30 25.52
CA ALA A 233 0.05 21.46 24.36
C ALA A 233 -1.20 20.60 24.46
N ARG A 234 -1.10 19.37 24.98
CA ARG A 234 -2.25 18.51 25.28
C ARG A 234 -3.20 19.20 26.26
N LYS A 235 -2.67 19.64 27.41
CA LYS A 235 -3.45 20.31 28.47
C LYS A 235 -4.12 21.59 27.95
N GLU A 236 -3.38 22.42 27.24
CA GLU A 236 -3.88 23.68 26.66
C GLU A 236 -4.97 23.46 25.60
N SER A 237 -4.98 22.30 24.96
CA SER A 237 -5.99 21.95 23.94
C SER A 237 -7.23 21.28 24.54
N GLY A 238 -7.23 20.96 25.84
CA GLY A 238 -8.31 20.19 26.48
C GLY A 238 -8.48 18.78 25.88
N SER A 239 -7.42 18.20 25.33
CA SER A 239 -7.41 16.89 24.70
C SER A 239 -6.74 15.86 25.61
N ASP A 240 -7.12 14.60 25.49
CA ASP A 240 -6.52 13.47 26.19
C ASP A 240 -5.48 12.71 25.35
N ILE A 241 -5.03 13.30 24.23
CA ILE A 241 -4.09 12.65 23.27
C ILE A 241 -2.95 11.93 24.00
N VAL A 242 -2.67 10.69 23.58
CA VAL A 242 -1.64 9.84 24.18
C VAL A 242 -0.27 10.28 23.67
N ILE A 243 0.66 10.58 24.58
CA ILE A 243 2.03 10.95 24.25
C ILE A 243 2.94 9.74 24.45
N ILE A 244 3.40 9.18 23.34
CA ILE A 244 4.38 8.09 23.31
C ILE A 244 5.78 8.71 23.21
N ALA A 245 6.54 8.64 24.29
CA ALA A 245 7.88 9.19 24.33
C ALA A 245 8.89 8.15 23.83
N ARG A 246 9.50 8.44 22.68
CA ARG A 246 10.52 7.60 22.06
C ARG A 246 11.92 8.12 22.38
N THR A 247 12.87 7.21 22.64
CA THR A 247 14.30 7.55 22.58
C THR A 247 15.06 6.64 21.62
N ASP A 248 15.96 7.26 20.87
CA ASP A 248 16.89 6.61 19.95
C ASP A 248 18.31 6.52 20.54
N SER A 249 18.47 6.86 21.83
CA SER A 249 19.78 6.92 22.49
C SER A 249 20.46 5.56 22.64
N ARG A 250 19.75 4.45 22.37
CA ARG A 250 20.33 3.10 22.50
C ARG A 250 21.44 2.90 21.51
N GLN A 251 21.22 3.31 20.25
CA GLN A 251 22.26 3.28 19.23
C GLN A 251 23.15 4.50 19.26
N ALA A 252 22.61 5.68 19.61
CA ALA A 252 23.39 6.92 19.59
C ALA A 252 24.42 7.01 20.75
N ILE A 253 24.11 6.41 21.91
CA ILE A 253 24.91 6.55 23.13
C ILE A 253 25.09 5.20 23.84
N SER A 254 24.07 4.70 24.54
CA SER A 254 24.13 3.44 25.30
C SER A 254 22.77 2.98 25.81
N LEU A 255 22.69 1.73 26.29
CA LEU A 255 21.50 1.24 27.01
C LEU A 255 21.23 2.06 28.28
N GLY A 256 22.24 2.30 29.11
CA GLY A 256 22.09 3.05 30.36
C GLY A 256 21.54 4.46 30.17
N GLU A 257 21.98 5.15 29.12
CA GLU A 257 21.41 6.45 28.73
C GLU A 257 19.93 6.35 28.35
N SER A 258 19.56 5.31 27.61
CA SER A 258 18.19 5.09 27.14
C SER A 258 17.22 4.76 28.27
N LEU A 259 17.69 3.97 29.24
CA LEU A 259 16.94 3.68 30.46
C LEU A 259 16.75 4.94 31.31
N TRP A 260 17.80 5.76 31.47
CA TRP A 260 17.70 7.04 32.17
C TRP A 260 16.68 7.96 31.52
N ARG A 261 16.73 8.13 30.18
CA ARG A 261 15.80 8.98 29.43
C ARG A 261 14.37 8.50 29.55
N SER A 262 14.15 7.19 29.40
CA SER A 262 12.83 6.58 29.53
C SER A 262 12.22 6.81 30.91
N ARG A 263 13.02 6.70 31.98
CA ARG A 263 12.60 7.04 33.35
C ARG A 263 12.24 8.52 33.46
N ALA A 264 13.08 9.41 32.94
CA ALA A 264 12.82 10.85 32.95
C ALA A 264 11.56 11.24 32.15
N PHE A 265 11.27 10.56 31.04
CA PHE A 265 10.05 10.78 30.26
C PHE A 265 8.80 10.31 31.01
N ALA A 266 8.88 9.16 31.70
CA ALA A 266 7.82 8.70 32.59
C ALA A 266 7.57 9.69 33.73
N ASP A 267 8.63 10.18 34.37
CA ASP A 267 8.54 11.14 35.48
C ASP A 267 8.00 12.50 35.01
N ALA A 268 8.25 12.87 33.75
CA ALA A 268 7.65 14.05 33.13
C ALA A 268 6.14 13.88 32.83
N GLY A 269 5.64 12.64 32.72
CA GLY A 269 4.23 12.33 32.49
C GLY A 269 3.90 11.78 31.10
N ALA A 270 4.86 11.19 30.38
CA ALA A 270 4.58 10.45 29.14
C ALA A 270 3.66 9.25 29.42
N ASP A 271 2.70 8.98 28.53
CA ASP A 271 1.70 7.92 28.73
C ASP A 271 2.22 6.54 28.31
N VAL A 272 3.14 6.49 27.34
CA VAL A 272 3.77 5.26 26.83
C VAL A 272 5.24 5.54 26.59
N LEU A 273 6.10 4.56 26.87
CA LEU A 273 7.53 4.64 26.60
C LEU A 273 7.92 3.76 25.42
N PHE A 274 8.93 4.19 24.68
CA PHE A 274 9.49 3.44 23.56
C PHE A 274 11.01 3.67 23.49
N ILE A 275 11.82 2.62 23.63
CA ILE A 275 13.24 2.64 23.23
C ILE A 275 13.38 1.93 21.90
N ASP A 276 13.91 2.63 20.90
CA ASP A 276 14.16 2.00 19.61
C ASP A 276 15.45 1.17 19.62
N ALA A 277 15.43 0.08 18.85
CA ALA A 277 16.58 -0.76 18.56
C ALA A 277 17.33 -1.38 19.78
N LEU A 278 16.60 -1.80 20.81
CA LEU A 278 17.12 -2.68 21.87
C LEU A 278 17.67 -3.98 21.26
N ALA A 279 18.85 -4.43 21.70
CA ALA A 279 19.61 -5.46 20.99
C ALA A 279 19.39 -6.89 21.50
N SER A 280 18.70 -7.08 22.62
CA SER A 280 18.45 -8.41 23.19
C SER A 280 17.18 -8.48 24.06
N LYS A 281 16.71 -9.69 24.36
CA LYS A 281 15.58 -9.92 25.28
C LYS A 281 15.87 -9.36 26.68
N GLU A 282 17.11 -9.39 27.12
CA GLU A 282 17.55 -8.87 28.42
C GLU A 282 17.44 -7.35 28.47
N GLU A 283 17.84 -6.65 27.40
CA GLU A 283 17.65 -5.19 27.30
C GLU A 283 16.16 -4.82 27.29
N MET A 284 15.34 -5.62 26.61
CA MET A 284 13.87 -5.46 26.58
C MET A 284 13.23 -5.64 27.95
N LYS A 285 13.67 -6.63 28.74
CA LYS A 285 13.24 -6.82 30.13
C LYS A 285 13.66 -5.65 31.02
N ALA A 286 14.93 -5.25 30.95
CA ALA A 286 15.43 -4.10 31.70
C ALA A 286 14.62 -2.83 31.40
N PHE A 287 14.28 -2.58 30.13
CA PHE A 287 13.41 -1.47 29.75
C PHE A 287 12.00 -1.57 30.34
N CYS A 288 11.39 -2.74 30.36
CA CYS A 288 10.05 -2.90 30.94
C CYS A 288 10.05 -2.70 32.47
N GLU A 289 11.14 -3.06 33.14
CA GLU A 289 11.32 -2.96 34.60
C GLU A 289 11.58 -1.54 35.11
N ILE A 290 12.16 -0.62 34.32
CA ILE A 290 12.49 0.73 34.81
C ILE A 290 11.28 1.56 35.22
N SER A 291 10.10 1.31 34.63
CA SER A 291 8.84 1.99 34.96
C SER A 291 7.63 1.09 34.78
N PRO A 292 7.42 0.09 35.66
CA PRO A 292 6.46 -1.00 35.41
C PRO A 292 5.03 -0.54 35.17
N SER A 293 4.62 0.57 35.80
CA SER A 293 3.27 1.14 35.68
C SER A 293 2.99 1.88 34.38
N VAL A 294 4.03 2.22 33.59
CA VAL A 294 3.86 2.93 32.31
C VAL A 294 3.91 1.91 31.16
N PRO A 295 2.91 1.85 30.28
CA PRO A 295 2.93 0.99 29.09
C PRO A 295 4.19 1.16 28.23
N LYS A 296 4.63 0.06 27.60
CA LYS A 296 5.77 0.06 26.66
C LYS A 296 5.30 -0.37 25.28
N MET A 297 5.91 0.25 24.27
CA MET A 297 5.74 -0.10 22.88
C MET A 297 6.97 -0.84 22.36
N ALA A 298 6.76 -2.02 21.78
CA ALA A 298 7.78 -2.79 21.08
C ALA A 298 7.71 -2.51 19.57
N ASN A 299 8.85 -2.35 18.92
CA ASN A 299 8.93 -2.13 17.47
C ASN A 299 9.46 -3.39 16.78
N MET A 300 8.58 -4.21 16.22
CA MET A 300 8.93 -5.46 15.52
C MET A 300 9.22 -5.19 14.05
N LEU A 301 10.36 -4.55 13.79
CA LEU A 301 10.76 -4.17 12.44
C LEU A 301 11.18 -5.38 11.59
N GLU A 302 10.32 -5.76 10.66
CA GLU A 302 10.47 -6.93 9.81
C GLU A 302 11.55 -6.71 8.73
N GLY A 303 12.49 -7.65 8.61
CA GLY A 303 13.53 -7.58 7.57
C GLY A 303 14.93 -7.14 8.02
N GLY A 304 15.22 -7.14 9.33
CA GLY A 304 16.61 -7.11 9.82
C GLY A 304 17.00 -5.92 10.70
N GLY A 305 16.07 -5.42 11.52
CA GLY A 305 16.39 -4.47 12.60
C GLY A 305 17.36 -5.06 13.64
N LYS A 306 17.83 -4.21 14.58
CA LYS A 306 18.67 -4.68 15.70
C LYS A 306 17.90 -5.45 16.75
N THR A 307 16.60 -5.17 16.89
CA THR A 307 15.75 -5.80 17.88
C THR A 307 15.38 -7.21 17.45
N PRO A 308 15.58 -8.23 18.33
CA PRO A 308 15.09 -9.57 18.06
C PRO A 308 13.59 -9.57 17.81
N ILE A 309 13.15 -10.25 16.75
CA ILE A 309 11.72 -10.39 16.45
C ILE A 309 11.13 -11.45 17.36
N LEU A 310 10.22 -11.02 18.23
CA LEU A 310 9.51 -11.86 19.18
C LEU A 310 8.04 -11.93 18.82
N ASN A 311 7.39 -13.02 19.15
CA ASN A 311 5.94 -13.11 18.99
C ASN A 311 5.21 -12.32 20.11
N PRO A 312 3.91 -11.99 19.93
CA PRO A 312 3.18 -11.20 20.92
C PRO A 312 3.18 -11.78 22.34
N LEU A 313 3.10 -13.11 22.50
CA LEU A 313 3.08 -13.75 23.82
C LEU A 313 4.42 -13.54 24.55
N GLU A 314 5.54 -13.69 23.84
CA GLU A 314 6.87 -13.41 24.41
C GLU A 314 7.03 -11.93 24.81
N LEU A 315 6.47 -11.01 24.02
CA LEU A 315 6.50 -9.58 24.34
C LEU A 315 5.63 -9.25 25.56
N GLU A 316 4.47 -9.90 25.68
CA GLU A 316 3.58 -9.74 26.83
C GLU A 316 4.24 -10.23 28.11
N GLU A 317 4.88 -11.41 28.08
CA GLU A 317 5.65 -11.96 29.20
C GLU A 317 6.78 -11.04 29.66
N ILE A 318 7.40 -10.28 28.74
CA ILE A 318 8.43 -9.30 29.06
C ILE A 318 7.82 -8.03 29.70
N GLY A 319 6.56 -7.72 29.43
CA GLY A 319 5.85 -6.56 29.98
C GLY A 319 5.52 -5.45 28.97
N TYR A 320 5.53 -5.75 27.67
CA TYR A 320 5.06 -4.81 26.65
C TYR A 320 3.54 -4.75 26.58
N LYS A 321 3.04 -3.59 26.16
CA LYS A 321 1.60 -3.32 26.01
C LYS A 321 1.16 -3.18 24.56
N LEU A 322 2.01 -2.53 23.76
CA LEU A 322 1.77 -2.25 22.35
C LEU A 322 2.86 -2.88 21.49
N VAL A 323 2.50 -3.35 20.30
CA VAL A 323 3.44 -3.89 19.30
C VAL A 323 3.23 -3.17 17.99
N ALA A 324 4.31 -2.64 17.42
CA ALA A 324 4.34 -2.04 16.09
C ALA A 324 4.91 -3.01 15.06
N TYR A 325 4.27 -3.05 13.89
CA TYR A 325 4.72 -3.73 12.68
C TYR A 325 4.95 -2.68 11.57
N PRO A 326 6.11 -2.00 11.57
CA PRO A 326 6.34 -0.80 10.77
C PRO A 326 6.51 -1.03 9.27
N LEU A 327 7.00 -2.21 8.84
CA LEU A 327 7.39 -2.43 7.43
C LEU A 327 6.51 -3.43 6.69
N SER A 328 5.71 -4.24 7.40
CA SER A 328 4.89 -5.30 6.80
C SER A 328 4.08 -4.83 5.58
N LEU A 329 3.22 -3.82 5.75
CA LEU A 329 2.30 -3.42 4.67
C LEU A 329 3.03 -2.77 3.49
N ILE A 330 3.98 -1.87 3.75
CA ILE A 330 4.72 -1.19 2.67
C ILE A 330 5.64 -2.17 1.93
N GLY A 331 6.31 -3.07 2.64
CA GLY A 331 7.21 -4.06 2.06
C GLY A 331 6.47 -5.07 1.17
N VAL A 332 5.33 -5.59 1.65
CA VAL A 332 4.46 -6.46 0.84
C VAL A 332 3.92 -5.72 -0.38
N SER A 333 3.50 -4.47 -0.21
CA SER A 333 2.99 -3.65 -1.32
C SER A 333 4.06 -3.42 -2.40
N ILE A 334 5.28 -3.06 -2.00
CA ILE A 334 6.42 -2.91 -2.93
C ILE A 334 6.64 -4.21 -3.70
N ARG A 335 6.67 -5.34 -3.01
CA ARG A 335 6.90 -6.64 -3.65
C ARG A 335 5.78 -6.98 -4.65
N ALA A 336 4.52 -6.81 -4.26
CA ALA A 336 3.38 -7.08 -5.11
C ALA A 336 3.35 -6.18 -6.36
N MET A 337 3.70 -4.91 -6.22
CA MET A 337 3.86 -3.98 -7.34
C MET A 337 4.99 -4.42 -8.28
N GLN A 338 6.16 -4.80 -7.75
CA GLN A 338 7.29 -5.30 -8.55
C GLN A 338 6.93 -6.56 -9.34
N ASP A 339 6.32 -7.54 -8.69
CA ASP A 339 5.90 -8.79 -9.34
C ASP A 339 4.84 -8.52 -10.42
N SER A 340 3.91 -7.59 -10.16
CA SER A 340 2.89 -7.19 -11.14
C SER A 340 3.49 -6.49 -12.36
N LEU A 341 4.39 -5.53 -12.15
CA LEU A 341 5.09 -4.83 -13.23
C LEU A 341 5.96 -5.78 -14.06
N ALA A 342 6.60 -6.76 -13.44
CA ALA A 342 7.37 -7.78 -14.15
C ALA A 342 6.48 -8.66 -15.04
N ALA A 343 5.30 -9.05 -14.56
CA ALA A 343 4.33 -9.79 -15.36
C ALA A 343 3.84 -8.97 -16.57
N ILE A 344 3.43 -7.73 -16.33
CA ILE A 344 2.93 -6.81 -17.36
C ILE A 344 4.00 -6.56 -18.43
N LYS A 345 5.24 -6.28 -18.02
CA LYS A 345 6.37 -6.11 -18.95
C LYS A 345 6.63 -7.36 -19.80
N GLY A 346 6.35 -8.54 -19.26
CA GLY A 346 6.42 -9.82 -19.97
C GLY A 346 5.18 -10.16 -20.80
N GLY A 347 4.23 -9.24 -20.99
CA GLY A 347 3.01 -9.44 -21.78
C GLY A 347 1.92 -10.26 -21.08
N ARG A 348 1.99 -10.42 -19.75
CA ARG A 348 1.04 -11.21 -18.96
C ARG A 348 0.39 -10.34 -17.89
N MET A 349 -0.85 -10.64 -17.54
CA MET A 349 -1.45 -10.08 -16.33
C MET A 349 -0.97 -10.86 -15.09
N PRO A 350 -0.89 -10.23 -13.91
CA PRO A 350 -0.67 -10.94 -12.65
C PRO A 350 -1.75 -12.03 -12.47
N PRO A 351 -1.42 -13.21 -11.93
CA PRO A 351 -2.40 -14.26 -11.76
C PRO A 351 -3.51 -13.81 -10.79
N PRO A 352 -4.78 -14.24 -11.00
CA PRO A 352 -5.92 -13.82 -10.16
C PRO A 352 -5.72 -14.05 -8.66
N GLY A 353 -4.93 -15.04 -8.25
CA GLY A 353 -4.62 -15.29 -6.84
C GLY A 353 -3.75 -14.21 -6.17
N SER A 354 -3.17 -13.30 -6.94
CA SER A 354 -2.33 -12.19 -6.47
C SER A 354 -3.07 -10.85 -6.43
N MET A 355 -4.34 -10.81 -6.86
CA MET A 355 -5.12 -9.58 -6.95
C MET A 355 -6.52 -9.81 -6.35
N PRO A 356 -7.04 -8.91 -5.52
CA PRO A 356 -8.45 -8.92 -5.14
C PRO A 356 -9.34 -8.86 -6.40
N SER A 357 -10.51 -9.48 -6.36
CA SER A 357 -11.47 -9.31 -7.47
C SER A 357 -11.95 -7.85 -7.54
N PHE A 358 -12.51 -7.45 -8.68
CA PHE A 358 -13.08 -6.10 -8.80
C PHE A 358 -14.21 -5.86 -7.80
N GLU A 359 -14.99 -6.89 -7.48
CA GLU A 359 -16.02 -6.82 -6.43
C GLU A 359 -15.40 -6.60 -5.04
N ASP A 360 -14.33 -7.33 -4.70
CA ASP A 360 -13.63 -7.14 -3.43
C ASP A 360 -13.07 -5.70 -3.32
N MET A 361 -12.50 -5.16 -4.40
CA MET A 361 -12.00 -3.78 -4.43
C MET A 361 -13.12 -2.76 -4.23
N LYS A 362 -14.26 -2.93 -4.90
CA LYS A 362 -15.44 -2.08 -4.71
C LYS A 362 -15.93 -2.11 -3.26
N GLU A 363 -15.97 -3.30 -2.66
CA GLU A 363 -16.37 -3.47 -1.27
C GLU A 363 -15.39 -2.79 -0.31
N ILE A 364 -14.08 -2.95 -0.52
CA ILE A 364 -13.01 -2.30 0.28
C ILE A 364 -13.12 -0.78 0.19
N LEU A 365 -13.37 -0.25 -1.00
CA LEU A 365 -13.49 1.20 -1.25
C LEU A 365 -14.82 1.78 -0.76
N GLY A 366 -15.82 0.95 -0.48
CA GLY A 366 -17.11 1.38 0.06
C GLY A 366 -18.17 1.70 -0.99
N PHE A 367 -18.06 1.15 -2.21
CA PHE A 367 -19.06 1.35 -3.26
C PHE A 367 -20.47 0.92 -2.82
N ASN A 368 -20.58 -0.19 -2.09
CA ASN A 368 -21.87 -0.67 -1.62
C ASN A 368 -22.53 0.37 -0.69
N THR A 369 -21.78 0.91 0.26
CA THR A 369 -22.26 1.96 1.16
C THR A 369 -22.63 3.23 0.39
N TYR A 370 -21.79 3.64 -0.57
CA TYR A 370 -22.06 4.80 -1.42
C TYR A 370 -23.38 4.64 -2.20
N TYR A 371 -23.60 3.50 -2.85
CA TYR A 371 -24.81 3.31 -3.65
C TYR A 371 -26.07 3.20 -2.79
N GLU A 372 -25.99 2.59 -1.61
CA GLU A 372 -27.13 2.62 -0.68
C GLU A 372 -27.41 4.04 -0.18
N GLU A 373 -26.37 4.85 0.02
CA GLU A 373 -26.52 6.26 0.38
C GLU A 373 -27.16 7.07 -0.74
N GLU A 374 -26.66 6.92 -1.96
CA GLU A 374 -27.12 7.62 -3.15
C GLU A 374 -28.61 7.39 -3.42
N LYS A 375 -29.10 6.16 -3.22
CA LYS A 375 -30.54 5.84 -3.34
C LYS A 375 -31.42 6.72 -2.45
N ARG A 376 -30.93 7.18 -1.29
CA ARG A 376 -31.68 8.06 -0.37
C ARG A 376 -31.94 9.45 -0.97
N TYR A 377 -31.15 9.85 -1.96
CA TYR A 377 -31.23 11.15 -2.63
C TYR A 377 -31.70 11.02 -4.09
N ALA A 378 -32.14 9.84 -4.51
CA ALA A 378 -32.69 9.64 -5.83
C ALA A 378 -33.96 10.48 -5.99
N ILE A 379 -33.93 11.42 -6.95
CA ILE A 379 -35.11 12.20 -7.29
C ILE A 379 -36.08 11.27 -8.04
N PRO A 380 -37.35 11.14 -7.59
CA PRO A 380 -38.35 10.40 -8.35
C PRO A 380 -38.42 11.01 -9.75
N THR A 381 -38.11 10.22 -10.77
CA THR A 381 -38.34 10.66 -12.14
C THR A 381 -39.85 10.81 -12.29
N THR A 382 -40.34 12.05 -12.32
CA THR A 382 -41.74 12.34 -12.63
C THR A 382 -42.06 11.60 -13.92
N SER A 383 -42.96 10.63 -13.83
CA SER A 383 -43.50 9.92 -14.98
C SER A 383 -43.82 10.94 -16.07
N GLN A 384 -43.24 10.74 -17.25
CA GLN A 384 -43.54 11.53 -18.43
C GLN A 384 -45.05 11.76 -18.50
N LEU A 385 -45.47 13.01 -18.34
CA LEU A 385 -46.82 13.43 -18.70
C LEU A 385 -47.06 13.02 -20.16
N PRO A 386 -48.24 12.50 -20.52
CA PRO A 386 -48.51 12.12 -21.90
C PRO A 386 -48.27 13.33 -22.79
N SER A 387 -47.52 13.13 -23.86
CA SER A 387 -47.22 14.11 -24.89
C SER A 387 -48.50 14.79 -25.37
N ARG A 388 -48.79 15.98 -24.84
CA ARG A 388 -49.69 16.92 -25.51
C ARG A 388 -48.92 17.50 -26.68
N GLY A 389 -49.26 17.04 -27.87
CA GLY A 389 -48.77 17.57 -29.13
C GLY A 389 -48.93 19.09 -29.14
N VAL A 390 -47.80 19.78 -29.25
CA VAL A 390 -47.75 21.17 -29.69
C VAL A 390 -46.85 21.16 -30.91
N SER A 391 -47.50 21.18 -32.07
CA SER A 391 -46.90 21.48 -33.35
C SER A 391 -46.45 22.93 -33.34
N THR A 392 -45.15 23.16 -33.45
CA THR A 392 -44.60 24.50 -33.70
C THR A 392 -43.89 24.45 -35.05
N GLU A 393 -44.61 24.89 -36.08
CA GLU A 393 -44.07 25.24 -37.39
C GLU A 393 -43.07 26.38 -37.22
N TYR A 394 -41.82 26.18 -37.63
CA TYR A 394 -40.86 27.27 -37.72
C TYR A 394 -41.00 27.96 -39.08
N SER A 395 -41.60 29.16 -39.03
CA SER A 395 -41.62 30.12 -40.12
C SER A 395 -40.23 30.70 -40.36
N THR A 396 -39.89 30.79 -41.63
CA THR A 396 -38.67 31.37 -42.18
C THR A 396 -38.71 32.90 -42.05
N SER A 397 -37.67 33.51 -41.48
CA SER A 397 -37.37 34.91 -41.77
C SER A 397 -35.87 35.18 -41.73
N GLN A 398 -35.39 35.70 -42.85
CA GLN A 398 -34.03 36.01 -43.24
C GLN A 398 -33.35 37.03 -42.32
N ARG A 399 -32.04 36.88 -42.14
CA ARG A 399 -31.12 38.02 -42.08
C ARG A 399 -29.77 37.63 -42.70
N THR A 400 -29.51 38.24 -43.85
CA THR A 400 -28.24 38.29 -44.58
C THR A 400 -27.21 39.13 -43.83
N GLN A 401 -25.98 38.63 -43.69
CA GLN A 401 -24.80 39.36 -44.15
C GLN A 401 -23.59 38.43 -44.28
N GLU A 402 -22.93 38.58 -45.42
CA GLU A 402 -21.75 37.87 -45.91
C GLU A 402 -20.51 38.19 -45.08
N ASP A 403 -19.65 37.19 -44.84
CA ASP A 403 -18.21 37.37 -45.07
C ASP A 403 -17.45 36.05 -45.21
N THR A 404 -17.05 35.80 -46.46
CA THR A 404 -15.77 35.32 -46.97
C THR A 404 -15.03 34.12 -46.32
N GLU A 405 -14.87 33.11 -47.18
CA GLU A 405 -13.95 31.97 -47.20
C GLU A 405 -12.64 32.09 -46.39
N GLN A 406 -12.33 31.06 -45.58
CA GLN A 406 -11.15 30.22 -45.74
C GLN A 406 -11.04 29.17 -44.61
N ARG A 407 -10.41 28.04 -44.97
CA ARG A 407 -9.73 27.02 -44.15
C ARG A 407 -10.46 25.70 -43.85
N SER A 408 -9.89 24.68 -44.51
CA SER A 408 -9.55 23.35 -43.98
C SER A 408 -10.60 22.26 -44.09
N GLN A 409 -10.43 21.45 -45.13
CA GLN A 409 -10.85 20.06 -45.18
C GLN A 409 -10.36 19.32 -43.92
N VAL A 410 -11.28 18.95 -43.04
CA VAL A 410 -11.05 17.96 -41.98
C VAL A 410 -11.75 16.68 -42.44
N LEU A 411 -10.95 15.63 -42.62
CA LEU A 411 -11.39 14.27 -42.87
C LEU A 411 -12.38 13.85 -41.78
N GLN A 412 -13.62 13.50 -42.16
CA GLN A 412 -14.57 12.85 -41.26
C GLN A 412 -14.05 11.45 -40.93
N ALA A 413 -13.63 11.24 -39.68
CA ALA A 413 -13.47 9.91 -39.12
C ALA A 413 -14.87 9.27 -38.95
N PRO A 414 -15.02 7.95 -39.14
CA PRO A 414 -16.31 7.30 -38.98
C PRO A 414 -16.75 7.38 -37.51
N ILE A 415 -17.97 7.88 -37.30
CA ILE A 415 -18.66 7.91 -36.01
C ILE A 415 -18.91 6.45 -35.61
N VAL A 416 -18.27 5.98 -34.54
CA VAL A 416 -18.63 4.71 -33.89
C VAL A 416 -19.82 5.00 -32.99
N GLU A 417 -20.99 4.55 -33.43
CA GLU A 417 -22.23 4.59 -32.66
C GLU A 417 -22.14 3.52 -31.56
N VAL A 418 -21.97 3.94 -30.31
CA VAL A 418 -21.97 3.04 -29.16
C VAL A 418 -23.42 2.71 -28.82
N ILE A 419 -23.89 1.55 -29.28
CA ILE A 419 -25.17 0.98 -28.88
C ILE A 419 -25.00 0.42 -27.47
N ASN A 420 -25.64 1.04 -26.48
CA ASN A 420 -25.76 0.49 -25.13
C ASN A 420 -26.73 -0.71 -25.13
N PRO A 421 -26.33 -1.92 -24.71
CA PRO A 421 -27.27 -3.00 -24.54
C PRO A 421 -28.03 -2.82 -23.23
N THR A 422 -29.33 -2.58 -23.37
CA THR A 422 -30.34 -2.69 -22.31
C THR A 422 -30.25 -4.05 -21.60
N TYR A 423 -30.10 -4.00 -20.27
CA TYR A 423 -30.19 -5.14 -19.37
C TYR A 423 -31.58 -5.78 -19.45
N TYR A 424 -31.64 -7.06 -19.83
CA TYR A 424 -32.78 -7.92 -19.51
C TYR A 424 -32.44 -8.83 -18.33
N GLY A 425 -33.43 -8.97 -17.45
CA GLY A 425 -33.30 -9.49 -16.11
C GLY A 425 -33.09 -11.00 -15.98
N THR A 426 -33.01 -11.38 -14.71
CA THR A 426 -32.86 -12.71 -14.14
C THR A 426 -33.97 -13.67 -14.55
N GLU A 427 -33.62 -14.77 -15.22
CA GLU A 427 -34.37 -16.03 -15.14
C GLU A 427 -33.43 -17.24 -15.10
N SER A 428 -33.61 -18.05 -14.06
CA SER A 428 -33.01 -19.35 -13.85
C SER A 428 -33.66 -20.38 -14.77
N SER A 429 -33.03 -20.67 -15.91
CA SER A 429 -33.30 -21.89 -16.68
C SER A 429 -31.96 -22.50 -17.13
N ARG A 430 -31.82 -23.82 -17.01
CA ARG A 430 -30.62 -24.55 -17.48
C ARG A 430 -30.55 -24.43 -19.00
N GLY A 431 -29.78 -23.45 -19.47
CA GLY A 431 -29.50 -23.25 -20.89
C GLY A 431 -28.64 -24.38 -21.50
N PRO A 432 -28.52 -24.42 -22.84
CA PRO A 432 -27.84 -25.48 -23.61
C PRO A 432 -26.35 -25.68 -23.28
N PHE A 433 -25.78 -24.83 -22.42
CA PHE A 433 -24.36 -24.81 -22.07
C PHE A 433 -23.95 -25.73 -20.92
N SER A 434 -24.86 -26.50 -20.31
CA SER A 434 -24.52 -27.31 -19.11
C SER A 434 -23.39 -28.32 -19.31
N GLY A 435 -23.13 -28.77 -20.55
CA GLY A 435 -22.04 -29.69 -20.91
C GLY A 435 -20.75 -29.02 -21.42
N LEU A 436 -20.76 -27.70 -21.65
CA LEU A 436 -19.60 -26.95 -22.15
C LEU A 436 -18.64 -26.54 -21.02
N TRP A 437 -19.13 -26.47 -19.78
CA TRP A 437 -18.38 -25.96 -18.63
C TRP A 437 -17.19 -26.83 -18.16
N SER A 438 -17.06 -28.05 -18.70
CA SER A 438 -15.93 -28.94 -18.45
C SER A 438 -14.92 -29.02 -19.61
N ARG A 439 -15.14 -28.26 -20.70
CA ARG A 439 -14.35 -28.32 -21.93
C ARG A 439 -13.36 -27.16 -22.05
N ILE A 440 -12.32 -27.35 -22.85
CA ILE A 440 -11.23 -26.39 -23.06
C ILE A 440 -11.24 -25.95 -24.53
N LEU A 441 -11.33 -24.65 -24.78
CA LEU A 441 -11.06 -24.07 -26.10
C LEU A 441 -9.55 -23.94 -26.27
N ARG A 442 -8.97 -24.65 -27.23
CA ARG A 442 -7.55 -24.59 -27.56
C ARG A 442 -7.33 -23.83 -28.86
N ILE A 443 -6.47 -22.82 -28.84
CA ILE A 443 -6.08 -22.03 -30.01
C ILE A 443 -4.59 -22.25 -30.26
N LYS A 444 -4.28 -22.78 -31.45
CA LYS A 444 -2.92 -23.07 -31.89
C LYS A 444 -2.57 -22.25 -33.12
N ILE A 445 -1.43 -21.56 -33.09
CA ILE A 445 -0.88 -20.85 -34.25
C ILE A 445 0.47 -21.45 -34.59
N THR A 446 0.60 -21.96 -35.82
CA THR A 446 1.84 -22.51 -36.36
C THR A 446 2.33 -21.59 -37.46
N GLY A 447 3.55 -21.07 -37.33
CA GLY A 447 4.18 -20.22 -38.32
C GLY A 447 4.33 -20.94 -39.66
N ARG A 448 4.44 -20.17 -40.75
CA ARG A 448 4.73 -20.73 -42.09
C ARG A 448 6.01 -21.58 -42.17
N ASP A 449 6.93 -21.37 -41.22
CA ASP A 449 8.18 -22.11 -41.00
C ASP A 449 7.97 -23.45 -40.27
N GLY A 450 6.73 -23.77 -39.89
CA GLY A 450 6.37 -24.97 -39.15
C GLY A 450 6.59 -24.86 -37.63
N LEU A 451 7.06 -23.70 -37.13
CA LEU A 451 7.30 -23.48 -35.71
C LEU A 451 6.01 -23.06 -35.01
N GLU A 452 5.72 -23.66 -33.86
CA GLU A 452 4.58 -23.27 -33.03
C GLU A 452 4.83 -21.89 -32.40
N ARG A 453 3.94 -20.93 -32.68
CA ARG A 453 4.03 -19.56 -32.18
C ARG A 453 3.12 -19.31 -30.98
N LEU A 454 2.04 -20.08 -30.88
CA LEU A 454 1.05 -19.94 -29.80
C LEU A 454 0.30 -21.25 -29.59
N ASP A 455 0.13 -21.66 -28.33
CA ASP A 455 -0.77 -22.74 -27.91
C ASP A 455 -1.46 -22.30 -26.62
N LEU A 456 -2.67 -21.76 -26.75
CA LEU A 456 -3.48 -21.24 -25.65
C LEU A 456 -4.62 -22.20 -25.34
N ARG A 457 -4.84 -22.47 -24.05
CA ARG A 457 -5.95 -23.29 -23.55
C ARG A 457 -6.83 -22.46 -22.63
N ILE A 458 -8.09 -22.26 -23.02
CA ILE A 458 -9.04 -21.39 -22.34
C ILE A 458 -10.21 -22.25 -21.81
N PRO A 459 -10.43 -22.33 -20.49
CA PRO A 459 -11.61 -23.00 -19.94
C PRO A 459 -12.89 -22.27 -20.38
N VAL A 460 -13.86 -23.01 -20.93
CA VAL A 460 -15.14 -22.42 -21.33
C VAL A 460 -15.95 -22.12 -20.06
N SER A 461 -16.23 -20.84 -19.80
CA SER A 461 -16.96 -20.38 -18.60
C SER A 461 -18.11 -19.42 -18.94
N HIS A 462 -19.05 -19.24 -18.00
CA HIS A 462 -20.30 -18.48 -18.17
C HIS A 462 -20.15 -17.00 -18.56
N LYS A 463 -18.92 -16.48 -18.66
CA LYS A 463 -18.62 -15.11 -19.11
C LYS A 463 -17.98 -15.03 -20.50
N MET A 464 -17.87 -16.13 -21.25
CA MET A 464 -17.29 -16.11 -22.60
C MET A 464 -18.16 -15.42 -23.66
N ASP A 465 -19.42 -15.09 -23.37
CA ASP A 465 -20.33 -14.39 -24.31
C ASP A 465 -19.77 -13.04 -24.81
N PHE A 466 -18.90 -12.38 -24.03
CA PHE A 466 -18.30 -11.10 -24.37
C PHE A 466 -17.08 -11.19 -25.32
N ILE A 467 -16.44 -12.37 -25.45
CA ILE A 467 -15.24 -12.55 -26.28
C ILE A 467 -15.58 -13.19 -27.64
N LEU A 468 -16.69 -13.91 -27.73
CA LEU A 468 -17.06 -14.72 -28.90
C LEU A 468 -17.74 -13.96 -30.04
N HIS A 469 -18.03 -12.66 -29.87
CA HIS A 469 -18.61 -11.81 -30.92
C HIS A 469 -17.57 -11.16 -31.84
N VAL A 470 -16.27 -11.47 -31.67
CA VAL A 470 -15.23 -10.99 -32.58
C VAL A 470 -15.12 -11.96 -33.76
N PRO A 471 -15.46 -11.55 -35.00
CA PRO A 471 -15.30 -12.40 -36.16
C PRO A 471 -13.81 -12.61 -36.45
N ILE A 472 -13.31 -13.82 -36.19
CA ILE A 472 -12.00 -14.23 -36.70
C ILE A 472 -12.22 -14.73 -38.12
N ALA A 473 -11.61 -14.06 -39.10
CA ALA A 473 -11.77 -14.37 -40.53
C ALA A 473 -13.24 -14.35 -41.04
N GLY A 474 -14.11 -13.55 -40.41
CA GLY A 474 -15.52 -13.42 -40.81
C GLY A 474 -16.45 -14.51 -40.29
N VAL A 475 -15.98 -15.39 -39.39
CA VAL A 475 -16.78 -16.52 -38.87
C VAL A 475 -17.27 -16.25 -37.45
N ASN A 476 -18.56 -16.51 -37.21
CA ASN A 476 -19.20 -16.42 -35.91
C ASN A 476 -18.82 -17.64 -35.05
N ILE A 477 -17.88 -17.46 -34.12
CA ILE A 477 -17.35 -18.55 -33.29
C ILE A 477 -18.42 -19.07 -32.33
N LYS A 478 -19.41 -18.26 -31.96
CA LYS A 478 -20.51 -18.66 -31.08
C LYS A 478 -21.36 -19.77 -31.71
N GLU A 479 -21.74 -19.63 -32.98
CA GLU A 479 -22.52 -20.64 -33.69
C GLU A 479 -21.76 -21.97 -33.83
N LEU A 480 -20.44 -21.91 -34.06
CA LEU A 480 -19.60 -23.11 -34.13
C LEU A 480 -19.48 -23.84 -32.78
N LEU A 481 -19.50 -23.10 -31.67
CA LEU A 481 -19.49 -23.69 -30.32
C LEU A 481 -20.84 -24.32 -29.96
N ASP A 482 -21.95 -23.71 -30.39
CA ASP A 482 -23.30 -24.26 -30.20
C ASP A 482 -23.41 -25.63 -30.89
N ASP A 483 -22.92 -25.76 -32.13
CA ASP A 483 -22.89 -27.02 -32.88
C ASP A 483 -21.94 -28.07 -32.26
N ALA A 484 -20.76 -27.65 -31.79
CA ALA A 484 -19.75 -28.55 -31.23
C ALA A 484 -20.07 -29.05 -29.80
N SER A 485 -21.05 -28.43 -29.12
CA SER A 485 -21.44 -28.75 -27.74
C SER A 485 -21.92 -30.20 -27.55
N ALA A 486 -22.44 -30.82 -28.62
CA ALA A 486 -23.01 -32.17 -28.62
C ALA A 486 -22.01 -33.29 -28.96
N GLU A 487 -20.81 -32.98 -29.47
CA GLU A 487 -19.85 -33.98 -29.92
C GLU A 487 -18.93 -34.48 -28.79
N VAL A 488 -18.88 -35.79 -28.57
CA VAL A 488 -18.04 -36.43 -27.53
C VAL A 488 -16.61 -36.62 -28.06
N GLY A 489 -15.61 -36.05 -27.36
CA GLY A 489 -14.19 -36.16 -27.74
C GLY A 489 -13.58 -34.89 -28.36
N GLY A 490 -14.38 -33.84 -28.50
CA GLY A 490 -13.91 -32.54 -29.01
C GLY A 490 -13.95 -32.42 -30.54
N LYS A 491 -14.00 -31.17 -31.04
CA LYS A 491 -14.17 -30.85 -32.47
C LYS A 491 -13.19 -29.77 -32.93
N PRO A 492 -12.55 -29.90 -34.11
CA PRO A 492 -11.88 -28.78 -34.75
C PRO A 492 -12.93 -27.76 -35.23
N LEU A 493 -12.84 -26.54 -34.71
CA LEU A 493 -13.78 -25.46 -35.02
C LEU A 493 -13.30 -24.63 -36.22
N LEU A 494 -11.99 -24.36 -36.30
CA LEU A 494 -11.39 -23.58 -37.38
C LEU A 494 -10.00 -24.14 -37.72
N ASP A 495 -9.66 -24.14 -39.00
CA ASP A 495 -8.33 -24.44 -39.52
C ASP A 495 -8.11 -23.66 -40.81
N PHE A 496 -7.36 -22.57 -40.76
CA PHE A 496 -7.12 -21.70 -41.91
C PHE A 496 -5.71 -21.10 -41.87
N LYS A 497 -5.29 -20.50 -42.99
CA LYS A 497 -4.06 -19.71 -43.06
C LYS A 497 -4.39 -18.23 -43.09
N ASP A 498 -3.70 -17.44 -42.29
CA ASP A 498 -3.83 -15.99 -42.33
C ASP A 498 -3.12 -15.39 -43.57
N THR A 499 -3.24 -14.07 -43.74
CA THR A 499 -2.63 -13.36 -44.87
C THR A 499 -1.11 -13.37 -44.86
N MET A 500 -0.48 -13.71 -43.74
CA MET A 500 0.97 -13.84 -43.57
C MET A 500 1.47 -15.28 -43.79
N GLY A 501 0.55 -16.23 -43.96
CA GLY A 501 0.81 -17.64 -44.24
C GLY A 501 0.92 -18.52 -42.98
N ASP A 502 0.61 -18.00 -41.80
CA ASP A 502 0.58 -18.75 -40.55
C ASP A 502 -0.72 -19.56 -40.47
N ARG A 503 -0.63 -20.82 -40.03
CA ARG A 503 -1.78 -21.71 -39.85
C ARG A 503 -2.38 -21.51 -38.46
N ILE A 504 -3.65 -21.14 -38.41
CA ILE A 504 -4.42 -20.94 -37.19
C ILE A 504 -5.42 -22.08 -37.06
N GLN A 505 -5.38 -22.78 -35.93
CA GLN A 505 -6.27 -23.89 -35.61
C GLN A 505 -6.97 -23.65 -34.28
N VAL A 506 -8.28 -23.88 -34.23
CA VAL A 506 -9.10 -23.77 -33.02
C VAL A 506 -9.81 -25.08 -32.79
N PHE A 507 -9.69 -25.64 -31.58
CA PHE A 507 -10.30 -26.89 -31.17
C PHE A 507 -11.11 -26.71 -29.90
N LEU A 508 -12.19 -27.46 -29.77
CA LEU A 508 -12.85 -27.69 -28.50
C LEU A 508 -12.40 -29.06 -27.99
N GLU A 509 -11.72 -29.13 -26.84
CA GLU A 509 -11.24 -30.36 -26.19
C GLU A 509 -12.13 -30.75 -25.00
#